data_AF-A0A1V1NYC5-F1
#
_entry.id   AF-A0A1V1NYC5-F1
#
_cell.length_a   1.000
_cell.length_b   1.000
_cell.length_c   1.000
_cell.angle_alpha   90.00
_cell.angle_beta   90.00
_cell.angle_gamma   90.00
#
_symmetry.space_group_name_H-M   'P 1'
#
loop_
_entity.id
_entity.type
_entity.pdbx_description
1 polymer ?
#
loop_
_entity_poly.entity_id
_entity_poly.type
_entity_poly.pdbx_seq_one_letter_code
_entity_poly.pdbx_strand_id
1 'polypeptide(L)'
;MAAEERIVISTPEPTSITDAYALIKVMYQEHGTKDFQLLVNMARSQREAEAVFNHIHSNLYRYLRDIQLVYLGFISKDDHIQKSVRKQKPVVLSYPKSIAGKQFIQLARKMLDEDRENTKVNTLSFFGKSLCRIYNYE
;
A
#
# COMPACT_ATOMS: atom_id res chain seq x y z
N MET A 1 11.46 5.12 12.21
CA MET A 1 10.58 3.98 11.91
C MET A 1 11.25 3.12 10.86
N ALA A 2 11.50 1.85 11.13
CA ALA A 2 12.24 0.92 10.25
C ALA A 2 11.28 -0.05 9.53
N ALA A 3 10.29 0.49 8.83
CA ALA A 3 9.46 -0.30 7.92
C ALA A 3 9.92 -0.03 6.48
N GLU A 4 10.19 -1.10 5.75
CA GLU A 4 10.61 -1.03 4.34
C GLU A 4 9.44 -0.62 3.45
N GLU A 5 8.24 -1.11 3.75
CA GLU A 5 6.98 -0.73 3.08
C GLU A 5 6.07 0.15 3.96
N ARG A 6 5.38 1.11 3.34
CA ARG A 6 4.47 2.05 4.02
C ARG A 6 3.12 2.05 3.33
N ILE A 7 2.18 1.30 3.92
CA ILE A 7 0.81 1.18 3.42
C ILE A 7 -0.10 2.11 4.20
N VAL A 8 -0.68 3.08 3.51
CA VAL A 8 -1.71 3.97 4.03
C VAL A 8 -3.07 3.38 3.68
N ILE A 9 -3.96 3.30 4.66
CA ILE A 9 -5.33 2.81 4.48
C ILE A 9 -6.27 4.01 4.54
N SER A 10 -7.14 4.13 3.54
CA SER A 10 -8.20 5.14 3.51
C SER A 10 -9.54 4.50 3.13
N THR A 11 -10.65 5.14 3.45
CA THR A 11 -11.99 4.77 2.98
C THR A 11 -12.52 5.85 2.03
N PRO A 12 -13.56 5.59 1.23
CA PRO A 12 -14.19 6.62 0.41
C PRO A 12 -14.87 7.76 1.19
N GLU A 13 -14.85 7.72 2.53
CA GLU A 13 -15.41 8.79 3.35
C GLU A 13 -14.50 10.04 3.32
N PRO A 14 -15.04 11.24 3.10
CA PRO A 14 -14.24 12.46 2.93
C PRO A 14 -13.25 12.75 4.07
N THR A 15 -13.61 12.41 5.31
CA THR A 15 -12.75 12.55 6.49
C THR A 15 -11.53 11.63 6.40
N SER A 16 -11.73 10.36 6.06
CA SER A 16 -10.66 9.38 5.90
C SER A 16 -9.69 9.70 4.75
N ILE A 17 -10.20 10.34 3.69
CA ILE A 17 -9.38 10.85 2.58
C ILE A 17 -8.49 12.00 3.07
N THR A 18 -9.07 12.93 3.84
CA THR A 18 -8.37 14.08 4.40
C THR A 18 -7.28 13.65 5.38
N ASP A 19 -7.59 12.70 6.26
CA ASP A 19 -6.65 12.15 7.25
C ASP A 19 -5.49 11.41 6.58
N ALA A 20 -5.77 10.60 5.55
CA ALA A 20 -4.73 9.90 4.80
C ALA A 20 -3.77 10.88 4.11
N TYR A 21 -4.30 11.93 3.48
CA TYR A 21 -3.50 13.00 2.90
C TYR A 21 -2.65 13.73 3.95
N ALA A 22 -3.24 14.09 5.10
CA ALA A 22 -2.54 14.78 6.17
C ALA A 22 -1.39 13.92 6.74
N LEU A 23 -1.63 12.63 6.96
CA LEU A 23 -0.61 11.68 7.41
C LEU A 23 0.56 11.62 6.43
N ILE A 24 0.28 11.43 5.14
CA ILE A 24 1.32 11.38 4.10
C ILE A 24 2.12 12.68 4.08
N LYS A 25 1.44 13.83 4.15
CA LYS A 25 2.07 15.15 4.17
C LYS A 25 3.00 15.33 5.37
N VAL A 26 2.56 14.95 6.57
CA VAL A 26 3.39 15.02 7.79
C VAL A 26 4.62 14.12 7.66
N MET A 27 4.43 12.87 7.24
CA MET A 27 5.54 11.92 7.05
C MET A 27 6.55 12.40 5.99
N TYR A 28 6.07 13.05 4.93
CA TYR A 28 6.92 13.67 3.93
C TYR A 28 7.70 14.86 4.49
N GLN A 29 7.04 15.76 5.21
CA GLN A 29 7.64 17.01 5.71
C GLN A 29 8.59 16.80 6.88
N GLU A 30 8.23 15.95 7.83
CA GLU A 30 8.98 15.77 9.09
C GLU A 30 10.00 14.64 9.01
N HIS A 31 9.78 13.65 8.13
CA HIS A 31 10.62 12.45 8.05
C HIS A 31 11.22 12.23 6.65
N GLY A 32 10.99 13.13 5.70
CA GLY A 32 11.52 13.02 4.33
C GLY A 32 11.05 11.77 3.59
N THR A 33 9.96 11.15 4.04
CA THR A 33 9.46 9.91 3.44
C THR A 33 8.77 10.22 2.12
N LYS A 34 9.19 9.56 1.03
CA LYS A 34 8.67 9.82 -0.32
C LYS A 34 7.81 8.69 -0.88
N ASP A 35 8.00 7.45 -0.42
CA ASP A 35 7.37 6.28 -1.01
C ASP A 35 6.25 5.73 -0.12
N PHE A 36 5.04 5.70 -0.68
CA PHE A 36 3.83 5.24 -0.02
C PHE A 36 3.02 4.34 -0.94
N GLN A 37 2.31 3.38 -0.36
CA GLN A 37 1.29 2.58 -1.01
C GLN A 37 -0.08 2.95 -0.43
N LEU A 38 -1.12 3.04 -1.25
CA LEU A 38 -2.49 3.30 -0.81
C LEU A 38 -3.38 2.07 -1.02
N LEU A 39 -4.01 1.62 0.05
CA LEU A 39 -5.09 0.63 0.01
C LEU A 39 -6.41 1.31 0.36
N VAL A 40 -7.39 1.25 -0.56
CA VAL A 40 -8.72 1.80 -0.29
C VAL A 40 -9.62 0.72 0.32
N ASN A 41 -9.99 0.88 1.58
CA ASN A 41 -10.87 -0.03 2.29
C ASN A 41 -12.35 0.40 2.18
N MET A 42 -13.27 -0.54 2.32
CA MET A 42 -14.72 -0.31 2.32
C MET A 42 -15.27 0.36 1.05
N ALA A 43 -14.62 0.19 -0.10
CA ALA A 43 -15.15 0.70 -1.37
C ALA A 43 -16.32 -0.16 -1.88
N ARG A 44 -17.30 0.47 -2.49
CA ARG A 44 -18.47 -0.15 -3.15
C ARG A 44 -18.12 -0.69 -4.52
N SER A 45 -17.09 -0.13 -5.17
CA SER A 45 -16.63 -0.55 -6.48
C SER A 45 -15.17 -0.17 -6.72
N GLN A 46 -14.55 -0.78 -7.72
CA GLN A 46 -13.22 -0.40 -8.19
C GLN A 46 -13.16 1.07 -8.62
N ARG A 47 -14.19 1.57 -9.34
CA ARG A 47 -14.25 2.96 -9.80
C ARG A 47 -14.24 3.97 -8.64
N GLU A 48 -14.93 3.64 -7.54
CA GLU A 48 -14.93 4.49 -6.34
C GLU A 48 -13.55 4.50 -5.67
N ALA A 49 -12.90 3.34 -5.58
CA ALA A 49 -11.54 3.26 -5.04
C ALA A 49 -10.52 4.01 -5.90
N GLU A 50 -10.61 3.91 -7.22
CA GLU A 50 -9.77 4.66 -8.17
C GLU A 50 -10.02 6.17 -8.05
N ALA A 51 -11.27 6.60 -7.85
CA ALA A 51 -11.59 8.00 -7.63
C ALA A 51 -10.94 8.54 -6.34
N VAL A 52 -10.97 7.76 -5.24
CA VAL A 52 -10.29 8.10 -3.98
C VAL A 52 -8.78 8.22 -4.18
N PHE A 53 -8.16 7.22 -4.83
CA PHE A 53 -6.74 7.23 -5.12
C PHE A 53 -6.35 8.46 -5.95
N ASN A 54 -7.08 8.74 -7.04
CA ASN A 54 -6.81 9.88 -7.91
C ASN A 54 -6.97 11.22 -7.18
N HIS A 55 -7.95 11.32 -6.28
CA HIS A 55 -8.14 12.51 -5.46
C HIS A 55 -6.93 12.76 -4.54
N ILE A 56 -6.47 11.74 -3.82
CA ILE A 56 -5.29 11.88 -2.95
C ILE A 56 -4.04 12.14 -3.78
N HIS A 57 -3.82 11.36 -4.84
CA HIS A 57 -2.64 11.45 -5.71
C HIS A 57 -2.50 12.83 -6.34
N SER A 58 -3.57 13.39 -6.91
CA SER A 58 -3.53 14.71 -7.56
C SER A 58 -3.24 15.85 -6.58
N ASN A 59 -3.74 15.77 -5.34
CA ASN A 59 -3.41 16.74 -4.30
C ASN A 59 -1.95 16.62 -3.87
N LEU A 60 -1.45 15.40 -3.61
CA LEU A 60 -0.06 15.19 -3.21
C LEU A 60 0.91 15.64 -4.31
N TYR A 61 0.67 15.26 -5.56
CA TYR A 61 1.54 15.60 -6.69
C TYR A 61 1.60 17.12 -6.95
N ARG A 62 0.51 17.85 -6.64
CA ARG A 62 0.47 19.31 -6.76
C ARG A 62 1.35 20.01 -5.72
N TYR A 63 1.48 19.46 -4.51
CA TYR A 63 2.09 20.15 -3.37
C TYR A 63 3.42 19.57 -2.89
N LEU A 64 3.69 18.29 -3.16
CA LEU A 64 4.86 17.56 -2.67
C LEU A 64 5.70 17.08 -3.86
N ARG A 65 6.97 17.48 -3.90
CA ARG A 65 7.89 17.10 -4.99
C ARG A 65 8.42 15.69 -4.77
N ASP A 66 8.61 14.95 -5.85
CA ASP A 66 9.19 13.59 -5.86
C ASP A 66 8.46 12.57 -4.98
N ILE A 67 7.19 12.81 -4.63
CA ILE A 67 6.39 11.85 -3.88
C ILE A 67 5.95 10.71 -4.80
N GLN A 68 6.10 9.46 -4.34
CA GLN A 68 5.62 8.28 -5.02
C GLN A 68 4.47 7.68 -4.23
N LEU A 69 3.29 7.68 -4.83
CA LEU A 69 2.11 7.02 -4.27
C LEU A 69 1.68 5.91 -5.23
N VAL A 70 1.81 4.66 -4.79
CA VAL A 70 1.43 3.47 -5.55
C VAL A 70 0.04 3.01 -5.15
N TYR A 71 -0.82 2.70 -6.13
CA TYR A 71 -2.12 2.11 -5.85
C TYR A 71 -1.99 0.62 -5.57
N LEU A 72 -2.21 0.23 -4.31
CA LEU A 72 -2.09 -1.17 -3.90
C LEU A 72 -3.32 -1.98 -4.32
N GLY A 73 -4.50 -1.36 -4.24
CA GLY A 73 -5.78 -1.95 -4.61
C GLY A 73 -6.90 -1.46 -3.68
N PHE A 74 -7.96 -2.26 -3.58
CA PHE A 74 -9.07 -1.98 -2.68
C PHE A 74 -9.67 -3.24 -2.05
N ILE A 75 -10.26 -3.05 -0.87
CA ILE A 75 -11.11 -4.04 -0.21
C ILE A 75 -12.55 -3.54 -0.30
N SER A 76 -13.43 -4.39 -0.80
CA SER A 76 -14.85 -4.09 -0.92
C SER A 76 -15.54 -4.04 0.43
N LYS A 77 -16.53 -3.16 0.56
CA LYS A 77 -17.44 -3.19 1.70
C LYS A 77 -18.15 -4.54 1.76
N ASP A 78 -18.00 -5.25 2.88
CA ASP A 78 -18.50 -6.61 3.06
C ASP A 78 -18.99 -6.81 4.51
N ASP A 79 -20.27 -7.15 4.68
CA ASP A 79 -20.89 -7.39 5.99
C ASP A 79 -20.27 -8.59 6.73
N HIS A 80 -19.60 -9.48 6.01
CA HIS A 80 -18.86 -10.59 6.63
C HIS A 80 -17.72 -10.11 7.51
N ILE A 81 -17.15 -8.92 7.25
CA ILE A 81 -16.13 -8.32 8.12
C ILE A 81 -16.72 -8.10 9.51
N GLN A 82 -17.86 -7.41 9.62
CA GLN A 82 -18.51 -7.16 10.92
C GLN A 82 -18.92 -8.46 11.62
N LYS A 83 -19.46 -9.43 10.88
CA LYS A 83 -19.81 -10.75 11.42
C LYS A 83 -18.57 -11.49 11.96
N SER A 84 -17.43 -11.37 11.27
CA SER A 84 -16.16 -12.00 11.67
C SER A 84 -15.57 -11.37 12.93
N VAL A 85 -15.62 -10.04 13.04
CA VAL A 85 -15.19 -9.29 14.23
C VAL A 85 -16.02 -9.69 15.44
N ARG A 86 -17.35 -9.77 15.32
CA ARG A 86 -18.24 -10.25 16.39
C ARG A 86 -17.93 -11.67 16.84
N LYS A 87 -17.41 -12.51 15.93
CA LYS A 87 -16.96 -13.89 16.22
C LYS A 87 -15.51 -13.96 16.73
N GLN A 88 -14.83 -12.83 16.85
CA GLN A 88 -13.41 -12.74 17.21
C GLN A 88 -12.51 -13.64 16.35
N LYS A 89 -12.86 -13.79 15.07
CA LYS A 89 -12.09 -14.59 14.11
C LYS A 89 -11.91 -13.79 12.82
N PRO A 90 -10.70 -13.70 12.25
CA PRO A 90 -10.45 -13.00 10.99
C PRO A 90 -11.42 -13.42 9.88
N VAL A 91 -11.81 -12.46 9.02
CA VAL A 91 -12.72 -12.71 7.89
C VAL A 91 -12.19 -13.78 6.94
N VAL A 92 -10.87 -13.82 6.73
CA VAL A 92 -10.21 -14.83 5.89
C VAL A 92 -10.34 -16.25 6.44
N LEU A 93 -10.49 -16.42 7.76
CA LEU A 93 -10.69 -17.72 8.40
C LEU A 93 -12.17 -18.08 8.54
N SER A 94 -13.01 -17.10 8.89
CA SER A 94 -14.43 -17.32 9.15
C SER A 94 -15.27 -17.38 7.88
N TYR A 95 -14.91 -16.59 6.89
CA TYR A 95 -15.64 -16.37 5.64
C TYR A 95 -14.69 -16.29 4.44
N PRO A 96 -13.88 -17.34 4.17
CA PRO A 96 -12.87 -17.32 3.11
C PRO A 96 -13.43 -17.09 1.70
N LYS A 97 -14.72 -17.41 1.49
CA LYS A 97 -15.41 -17.22 0.21
C LYS A 97 -16.08 -15.85 0.06
N SER A 98 -16.07 -15.00 1.09
CA SER A 98 -16.61 -13.64 1.01
C SER A 98 -15.78 -12.77 0.07
N ILE A 99 -16.32 -11.61 -0.33
CA ILE A 99 -15.64 -10.70 -1.25
C ILE A 99 -14.36 -10.19 -0.59
N ALA A 100 -14.47 -9.70 0.66
CA ALA A 100 -13.31 -9.24 1.43
C ALA A 100 -12.32 -10.38 1.69
N GLY A 101 -12.79 -11.58 2.06
CA GLY A 101 -11.93 -12.74 2.28
C GLY A 101 -11.08 -13.10 1.06
N LYS A 102 -11.69 -13.12 -0.13
CA LYS A 102 -10.99 -13.36 -1.39
C LYS A 102 -10.01 -12.23 -1.73
N GLN A 103 -10.42 -10.97 -1.55
CA GLN A 103 -9.57 -9.81 -1.85
C GLN A 103 -8.36 -9.73 -0.92
N PHE A 104 -8.50 -10.04 0.37
CA PHE A 104 -7.35 -10.11 1.28
C PHE A 104 -6.34 -11.18 0.84
N ILE A 105 -6.80 -12.36 0.41
CA ILE A 105 -5.92 -13.42 -0.09
C ILE A 105 -5.22 -12.98 -1.38
N GLN A 106 -5.94 -12.33 -2.30
CA GLN A 106 -5.37 -11.82 -3.55
C GLN A 106 -4.34 -10.72 -3.28
N LEU A 107 -4.65 -9.79 -2.38
CA LEU A 107 -3.76 -8.72 -1.97
C LEU A 107 -2.47 -9.28 -1.36
N ALA A 108 -2.59 -10.24 -0.43
CA ALA A 108 -1.44 -10.87 0.19
C ALA A 108 -0.55 -11.60 -0.85
N ARG A 109 -1.15 -12.27 -1.83
CA ARG A 109 -0.38 -12.89 -2.94
C ARG A 109 0.36 -11.86 -3.77
N LYS A 110 -0.31 -10.77 -4.16
CA LYS A 110 0.29 -9.68 -4.93
C LYS A 110 1.51 -9.11 -4.22
N MET A 111 1.40 -8.82 -2.92
CA MET A 111 2.51 -8.27 -2.12
C MET A 111 3.69 -9.26 -2.04
N LEU A 112 3.41 -10.55 -1.80
CA LEU A 112 4.46 -11.57 -1.77
C LEU A 112 5.17 -11.77 -3.12
N ASP A 113 4.47 -11.57 -4.23
CA ASP A 113 5.06 -11.67 -5.56
C ASP A 113 5.91 -10.42 -5.89
N GLU A 114 5.47 -9.21 -5.51
CA GLU A 114 6.25 -7.97 -5.62
C GLU A 114 7.56 -8.02 -4.79
N ASP A 115 7.50 -8.56 -3.57
CA ASP A 115 8.68 -8.78 -2.72
C ASP A 115 9.73 -9.68 -3.38
N ARG A 116 9.27 -10.74 -4.06
CA ARG A 116 10.15 -11.70 -4.74
C ARG A 116 10.88 -11.07 -5.93
N GLU A 117 10.20 -10.19 -6.68
CA GLU A 117 10.81 -9.46 -7.79
C GLU A 117 11.85 -8.45 -7.29
N ASN A 118 11.50 -7.65 -6.26
CA ASN A 118 12.42 -6.71 -5.64
C ASN A 118 13.66 -7.39 -5.05
N THR A 119 13.50 -8.55 -4.41
CA THR A 119 14.63 -9.32 -3.86
C THR A 119 15.62 -9.76 -4.94
N LYS A 120 15.14 -10.18 -6.13
CA LYS A 120 16.00 -10.57 -7.25
C LYS A 120 16.78 -9.38 -7.82
N VAL A 121 16.14 -8.23 -7.99
CA VAL A 121 16.77 -7.00 -8.48
C VAL A 121 17.82 -6.49 -7.50
N ASN A 122 17.49 -6.48 -6.20
CA ASN A 122 18.42 -6.06 -5.15
C ASN A 122 19.65 -6.98 -5.08
N THR A 123 19.45 -8.30 -5.23
CA THR A 123 20.57 -9.26 -5.27
C THR A 123 21.53 -8.96 -6.43
N LEU A 124 21.04 -8.70 -7.64
CA LEU A 124 21.88 -8.40 -8.81
C LEU A 124 22.62 -7.06 -8.67
N SER A 125 21.98 -6.03 -8.13
CA SER A 125 22.63 -4.73 -7.88
C SER A 125 23.71 -4.81 -6.79
N PHE A 126 23.55 -5.71 -5.82
CA PHE A 126 24.54 -5.99 -4.79
C PHE A 126 25.81 -6.64 -5.34
N PHE A 127 25.68 -7.57 -6.29
CA PHE A 127 26.83 -8.17 -6.98
C PHE A 127 27.56 -7.18 -7.89
N GLY A 128 26.84 -6.31 -8.61
CA GLY A 128 27.45 -5.26 -9.44
C GLY A 128 28.27 -4.24 -8.63
N LYS A 129 27.77 -3.82 -7.46
CA LYS A 129 28.51 -2.92 -6.55
C LYS A 129 29.71 -3.59 -5.90
N SER A 130 29.62 -4.89 -5.58
CA SER A 130 30.73 -5.65 -5.00
C SER A 130 31.85 -5.89 -6.02
N LEU A 131 31.53 -6.07 -7.30
CA LEU A 131 32.51 -6.21 -8.39
C LEU A 131 33.18 -4.88 -8.77
N CYS A 132 32.44 -3.77 -8.81
CA CYS A 132 33.02 -2.44 -9.07
C CYS A 132 33.96 -1.97 -7.95
N ARG A 133 33.85 -2.52 -6.73
CA ARG A 133 34.77 -2.23 -5.62
C ARG A 133 36.09 -3.01 -5.71
N ILE A 134 36.12 -4.10 -6.49
CA ILE A 134 37.33 -4.89 -6.72
C ILE A 134 38.13 -4.34 -7.92
N TYR A 135 37.50 -3.61 -8.85
CA TYR A 135 38.14 -3.08 -10.06
C TYR A 135 38.51 -1.58 -10.02
N ASN A 136 38.32 -0.87 -8.90
CA ASN A 136 38.78 0.52 -8.71
C ASN A 136 39.93 0.62 -7.69
N TYR A 137 40.95 -0.21 -7.89
CA TYR A 137 42.23 -0.11 -7.18
C TYR A 137 43.37 -0.26 -8.19
N GLU A 138 43.48 0.70 -9.11
CA GLU A 138 44.75 1.14 -9.73
C GLU A 138 44.68 2.66 -9.96
#